data_AF-A0A166SIT5-F1
#
_entry.id   AF-A0A166SIT5-F1
#
_cell.length_a   1.000
_cell.length_b   1.000
_cell.length_c   1.000
_cell.angle_alpha   90.00
_cell.angle_beta   90.00
_cell.angle_gamma   90.00
#
_symmetry.space_group_name_H-M   'P 1'
#
loop_
_entity.id
_entity.type
_entity.pdbx_description
1 polymer ?
#
loop_
_entity_poly.entity_id
_entity_poly.type
_entity_poly.pdbx_seq_one_letter_code
_entity_poly.pdbx_strand_id
1 'polypeptide(L)' 'MTLPHFPVELWHHIFAFACTDGGPTGSALALVSRYIHECAKPFKLHSVALHGTRQAAAFVDALERTPASQAGVRHLFISS' A
#
# COMPACT_ATOMS: atom_id res chain seq x y z
N MET A 1 9.41 -20.88 11.04
CA MET A 1 9.87 -19.61 11.66
C MET A 1 8.66 -18.73 11.88
N THR A 2 8.28 -18.47 13.12
CA THR A 2 7.24 -17.49 13.46
C THR A 2 7.89 -16.11 13.52
N LEU A 3 7.37 -15.14 12.77
CA LEU A 3 7.76 -13.74 12.93
C LEU A 3 7.43 -13.31 14.37
N PRO A 4 8.36 -12.72 15.13
CA PRO A 4 8.04 -12.14 16.43
C PRO A 4 6.92 -11.11 16.27
N HIS A 5 5.89 -11.21 17.12
CA HIS A 5 4.75 -10.29 17.11
C HIS A 5 5.21 -8.96 17.73
N PHE A 6 5.75 -8.07 16.89
CA PHE A 6 5.98 -6.69 17.27
C PHE A 6 4.67 -5.89 17.29
N PRO A 7 4.57 -4.83 18.11
CA PRO A 7 3.46 -3.90 18.07
C PRO A 7 3.21 -3.37 16.65
N VAL A 8 1.94 -3.16 16.31
CA VAL A 8 1.53 -2.74 14.96
C VAL A 8 2.10 -1.37 14.59
N GLU A 9 2.35 -0.52 15.58
CA GLU A 9 2.91 0.82 15.42
C GLU A 9 4.33 0.80 14.83
N LEU A 10 5.14 -0.21 15.20
CA LEU A 10 6.47 -0.37 14.63
C LEU A 10 6.41 -0.80 13.16
N TRP A 11 5.49 -1.71 12.83
CA TRP A 11 5.24 -2.10 11.44
C TRP A 11 4.76 -0.94 10.60
N HIS A 12 3.80 -0.16 11.12
CA HIS A 12 3.33 1.05 10.46
C HIS A 12 4.46 2.06 10.23
N HIS A 13 5.35 2.24 11.20
CA HIS A 13 6.52 3.10 11.04
C HIS A 13 7.43 2.59 9.92
N ILE A 14 7.76 1.31 9.90
CA ILE A 14 8.58 0.69 8.84
C ILE A 14 7.91 0.84 7.47
N PHE A 15 6.61 0.54 7.37
CA PHE A 15 5.87 0.60 6.10
C PHE A 15 5.73 2.01 5.56
N ALA A 16 5.65 3.02 6.43
CA ALA A 16 5.65 4.43 6.01
C ALA A 16 6.93 4.81 5.24
N PHE A 17 8.07 4.21 5.59
CA PHE A 17 9.35 4.43 4.90
C PHE A 17 9.59 3.45 3.75
N ALA A 18 9.07 2.23 3.83
CA ALA A 18 9.31 1.20 2.82
C ALA A 18 8.37 1.33 1.61
N CYS A 19 7.09 1.66 1.83
CA CYS A 19 6.05 1.73 0.79
C CYS A 19 6.06 3.08 0.06
N THR A 20 7.18 3.44 -0.56
CA THR A 20 7.36 4.71 -1.30
C THR A 20 7.76 4.49 -2.76
N ASP A 21 7.65 3.26 -3.26
CA ASP A 21 8.19 2.79 -4.54
C ASP A 21 7.13 2.62 -5.64
N GLY A 22 5.96 3.24 -5.49
CA GLY A 22 4.84 3.13 -6.43
C GLY A 22 3.94 1.92 -6.22
N GLY A 23 4.13 1.16 -5.13
CA GLY A 23 3.26 0.05 -4.73
C GLY A 23 3.86 -1.37 -4.70
N PRO A 24 4.99 -1.70 -5.37
CA PRO A 24 5.58 -3.04 -5.32
C PRO A 24 5.91 -3.51 -3.91
N THR A 25 6.53 -2.68 -3.07
CA THR A 25 6.90 -3.04 -1.69
C THR A 25 5.68 -3.37 -0.85
N GLY A 26 4.62 -2.53 -0.90
CA GLY A 26 3.37 -2.80 -0.18
C GLY A 26 2.69 -4.10 -0.61
N SER A 27 2.74 -4.41 -1.92
CA SER A 27 2.21 -5.66 -2.46
C SER A 27 3.00 -6.88 -1.98
N ALA A 28 4.34 -6.80 -1.95
CA ALA A 28 5.20 -7.88 -1.46
C ALA A 28 4.97 -8.16 0.03
N LEU A 29 4.86 -7.10 0.85
CA LEU A 29 4.56 -7.22 2.29
C LEU A 29 3.25 -7.95 2.54
N ALA A 30 2.20 -7.64 1.78
CA ALA A 30 0.89 -8.27 1.90
C ALA A 30 0.89 -9.78 1.65
N LEU A 31 1.95 -10.34 1.04
CA LEU A 31 2.10 -11.76 0.75
C LEU A 31 2.98 -12.52 1.76
N VAL A 32 3.64 -11.81 2.69
CA VAL A 32 4.58 -12.42 3.66
C VAL A 32 3.86 -13.36 4.64
N SER A 33 2.75 -12.90 5.22
CA SER A 33 1.92 -13.68 6.16
C SER A 33 0.57 -13.00 6.36
N ARG A 34 -0.39 -13.72 6.96
CA ARG A 34 -1.68 -13.12 7.37
C ARG A 34 -1.50 -11.93 8.32
N TYR A 35 -0.52 -12.00 9.24
CA TYR A 35 -0.28 -10.91 10.19
C TYR A 35 0.24 -9.64 9.49
N ILE A 36 1.26 -9.79 8.64
CA ILE A 36 1.83 -8.67 7.89
C ILE A 36 0.81 -8.13 6.88
N HIS A 37 -0.01 -8.99 6.28
CA HIS A 37 -1.12 -8.57 5.43
C HIS A 37 -2.04 -7.57 6.14
N GLU A 38 -2.46 -7.88 7.37
CA GLU A 38 -3.31 -6.97 8.16
C GLU A 38 -2.60 -5.66 8.51
N CYS A 39 -1.33 -5.73 8.94
CA CYS A 39 -0.54 -4.55 9.30
C CYS A 39 -0.27 -3.63 8.09
N ALA A 40 -0.17 -4.19 6.88
CA ALA A 40 0.15 -3.44 5.67
C ALA A 40 -1.08 -2.79 5.01
N LYS A 41 -2.31 -3.15 5.41
CA LYS A 41 -3.55 -2.62 4.81
C LYS A 41 -3.60 -1.10 4.68
N PRO A 42 -3.23 -0.30 5.72
CA PRO A 42 -3.25 1.16 5.62
C PRO A 42 -2.26 1.72 4.60
N PHE A 43 -1.23 0.94 4.24
CA PHE A 43 -0.14 1.36 3.36
C PHE A 43 -0.30 0.89 1.91
N LYS A 44 -1.39 0.16 1.60
CA LYS A 44 -1.64 -0.41 0.26
C LYS A 44 -1.68 0.66 -0.83
N LEU A 45 -2.24 1.83 -0.53
CA LEU A 45 -2.33 2.96 -1.45
C LEU A 45 -1.37 4.10 -1.08
N HIS A 46 -0.44 3.88 -0.15
CA HIS A 46 0.47 4.92 0.34
C HIS A 46 1.34 5.51 -0.78
N SER A 47 1.79 4.66 -1.72
CA SER A 47 2.52 5.06 -2.91
C SER A 47 1.94 4.38 -4.14
N VAL A 48 1.62 5.19 -5.15
CA VAL A 48 0.97 4.75 -6.39
C VAL A 48 1.68 5.39 -7.58
N ALA A 49 2.09 4.57 -8.54
CA ALA A 49 2.64 5.03 -9.81
C ALA A 49 1.72 4.61 -10.97
N LEU A 50 1.24 5.59 -11.73
CA LEU A 50 0.31 5.42 -12.83
C LEU A 50 0.97 5.81 -14.15
N HIS A 51 0.95 4.90 -15.11
CA HIS A 51 1.53 5.04 -16.43
C HIS A 51 0.40 4.95 -17.47
N GLY A 52 0.07 6.10 -18.05
CA GLY A 52 -0.96 6.25 -19.05
C GLY A 52 -2.39 6.27 -18.50
N THR A 53 -3.32 6.65 -19.37
CA THR A 53 -4.73 6.88 -19.06
C THR A 53 -5.47 5.62 -18.60
N ARG A 54 -5.06 4.44 -19.09
CA ARG A 54 -5.65 3.15 -18.70
C ARG A 54 -5.46 2.87 -17.21
N GLN A 55 -4.24 3.08 -16.70
CA GLN A 55 -3.96 2.86 -15.27
C GLN A 55 -4.68 3.89 -14.40
N ALA A 56 -4.74 5.14 -14.86
CA ALA A 56 -5.49 6.18 -14.17
C ALA A 56 -6.98 5.86 -14.03
N ALA A 57 -7.64 5.42 -15.11
CA ALA A 57 -9.05 5.03 -15.06
C ALA A 57 -9.29 3.84 -14.11
N ALA A 58 -8.48 2.79 -14.20
CA ALA A 58 -8.60 1.63 -13.31
C ALA A 58 -8.33 2.00 -11.84
N PHE A 59 -7.44 2.97 -11.60
CA PHE A 59 -7.15 3.44 -10.25
C PHE A 59 -8.34 4.19 -9.63
N VAL A 60 -9.06 5.00 -10.42
CA VAL A 60 -10.30 5.66 -9.97
C VAL A 60 -11.34 4.62 -9.55
N ASP A 61 -11.59 3.61 -10.39
CA ASP A 61 -12.53 2.52 -10.08
C ASP A 61 -12.14 1.77 -8.81
N ALA A 62 -10.84 1.58 -8.57
CA ALA A 62 -10.33 0.92 -7.37
C ALA A 62 -10.48 1.81 -6.12
N LEU A 63 -10.29 3.12 -6.25
CA LEU A 63 -10.40 4.07 -5.15
C LEU A 63 -11.84 4.17 -4.65
N GLU A 64 -12.83 4.19 -5.56
CA GLU A 64 -14.25 4.21 -5.21
C GLU A 64 -14.70 2.98 -4.39
N ARG A 65 -14.04 1.84 -4.61
CA ARG A 65 -14.32 0.58 -3.88
C ARG A 65 -13.52 0.45 -2.59
N THR A 66 -12.57 1.35 -2.33
CA THR A 66 -11.68 1.27 -1.18
C THR A 66 -12.26 2.07 -0.01
N PRO A 67 -12.35 1.49 1.20
CA PRO A 67 -12.78 2.23 2.38
C PRO A 67 -11.90 3.46 2.64
N ALA A 68 -12.50 4.56 3.11
CA ALA A 68 -11.76 5.81 3.37
C ALA A 68 -10.55 5.63 4.30
N SER A 69 -10.60 4.66 5.23
CA SER A 69 -9.49 4.31 6.12
C SER A 69 -8.27 3.70 5.42
N GLN A 70 -8.41 3.27 4.16
CA GLN A 70 -7.36 2.65 3.35
C GLN A 70 -7.04 3.45 2.08
N ALA A 71 -7.75 4.56 1.84
CA ALA A 71 -7.68 5.39 0.64
C ALA A 71 -6.58 6.48 0.71
N GLY A 72 -5.71 6.45 1.72
CA GLY A 72 -4.69 7.47 1.95
C GLY A 72 -3.53 7.36 0.96
N VAL A 73 -3.61 8.08 -0.16
CA VAL A 73 -2.48 8.24 -1.09
C VAL A 73 -1.56 9.36 -0.62
N ARG A 74 -0.30 9.04 -0.36
CA ARG A 74 0.72 10.02 0.08
C ARG A 74 1.71 10.37 -1.01
N HIS A 75 2.04 9.40 -1.87
CA HIS A 75 2.93 9.57 -3.01
C HIS A 75 2.21 9.12 -4.28
N LEU A 76 1.91 10.07 -5.16
CA LEU A 76 1.26 9.81 -6.44
C LEU A 76 2.18 10.24 -7.58
N PHE A 77 2.57 9.29 -8.43
CA PHE A 77 3.27 9.55 -9.67
C PHE A 77 2.33 9.27 -10.85
N ILE A 78 2.29 10.20 -11.82
CA ILE A 78 1.51 10.05 -13.04
C ILE A 78 2.39 10.44 -14.22
N SER A 79 2.47 9.55 -15.21
CA SER A 79 3.08 9.84 -16.51
C SER A 79 2.13 9.51 -17.65
N SER A 80 2.20 10.28 -18.74
CA SER A 80 1.42 10.08 -19.96
C SER A 80 1.98 8.97 -20.84
#